data_AF-A0A085V6F3-F1
#
_entry.id   AF-A0A085V6F3-F1
#
_cell.length_a   1.000
_cell.length_b   1.000
_cell.length_c   1.000
_cell.angle_alpha   90.00
_cell.angle_beta   90.00
_cell.angle_gamma   90.00
#
_symmetry.space_group_name_H-M   'P 1'
#
loop_
_entity.id
_entity.type
_entity.pdbx_description
1 polymer ?
#
loop_
_entity_poly.entity_id
_entity_poly.type
_entity_poly.pdbx_seq_one_letter_code
_entity_poly.pdbx_strand_id
1 'polypeptide(L)'
;MIRSADTLFARLFGGALVAIFLAHLLAFIWFTMYGFPPPPPPEAADAQHQSTDFQGERPPPHTPQRKPPLFGGPVVPLFFQTITLVVAAWYGAKALSRPIQHLSEAAERLSENLDSPPLELSGPREVRQAAQTFNLMQERIRDQVKQRGRMLAAVSHDLRTPLSRLKLRVEQIDEPKLHTQMSQDLNDMIGMLDATLTYLNEQRNSEDLQLFDLQALIESLTENAQDNGDDVQCNGGCKPLKIQPMALRSCINNLIDNALRYAGQARVDIHDQEDHVTVAVIDNGPGIAVEHHEAVFEPFYRLEGSRNRNSGGVGMGMTIARDAARRMGGDLTLEQTPGGGLTVLLDLPRR
;
A
#
# COMPACT_ATOMS: atom_id res chain seq x y z
N MET A 1 -11.81 -31.09 -22.42
CA MET A 1 -12.24 -32.06 -21.39
C MET A 1 -12.11 -31.37 -20.03
N ILE A 2 -13.22 -30.86 -19.49
CA ILE A 2 -13.24 -30.04 -18.27
C ILE A 2 -13.11 -30.97 -17.07
N ARG A 3 -11.99 -30.92 -16.34
CA ARG A 3 -11.89 -31.58 -15.03
C ARG A 3 -12.79 -30.80 -14.08
N SER A 4 -14.00 -31.32 -13.84
CA SER A 4 -14.99 -30.71 -12.94
C SER A 4 -14.45 -30.45 -11.54
N ALA A 5 -13.39 -31.13 -11.11
CA ALA A 5 -12.73 -30.95 -9.81
C ALA A 5 -11.93 -29.64 -9.64
N ASP A 6 -11.71 -28.86 -10.71
CA ASP A 6 -10.89 -27.63 -10.63
C ASP A 6 -11.68 -26.39 -10.18
N THR A 7 -13.01 -26.47 -10.05
CA THR A 7 -13.85 -25.36 -9.58
C THR A 7 -13.93 -25.32 -8.06
N LEU A 8 -14.01 -24.12 -7.50
CA LEU A 8 -14.22 -23.92 -6.07
C LEU A 8 -15.54 -24.58 -5.64
N PHE A 9 -16.58 -24.46 -6.47
CA PHE A 9 -17.86 -25.14 -6.24
C PHE A 9 -17.70 -26.66 -6.13
N ALA A 10 -17.00 -27.31 -7.07
CA ALA A 10 -16.85 -28.77 -7.01
C ALA A 10 -16.00 -29.23 -5.83
N ARG A 11 -14.98 -28.46 -5.42
CA ARG A 11 -14.16 -28.78 -4.24
C ARG A 11 -14.96 -28.64 -2.95
N LEU A 12 -15.76 -27.57 -2.83
CA LEU A 12 -16.63 -27.36 -1.68
C LEU A 12 -17.76 -28.38 -1.62
N PHE A 13 -18.47 -28.59 -2.72
CA PHE A 13 -19.58 -29.53 -2.83
C PHE A 13 -19.13 -30.97 -2.64
N GLY A 14 -18.01 -31.36 -3.27
CA GLY A 14 -17.40 -32.67 -3.08
C GLY A 14 -16.93 -32.89 -1.63
N GLY A 15 -16.29 -31.90 -1.01
CA GLY A 15 -15.91 -31.95 0.40
C GLY A 15 -17.11 -32.09 1.34
N ALA A 16 -18.20 -31.36 1.07
CA ALA A 16 -19.43 -31.47 1.84
C ALA A 16 -20.09 -32.86 1.68
N LEU A 17 -20.16 -33.41 0.47
CA LEU A 17 -20.68 -34.75 0.23
C LEU A 17 -19.85 -35.84 0.94
N VAL A 18 -18.51 -35.75 0.88
CA VAL A 18 -17.62 -36.67 1.59
C VAL A 18 -17.83 -36.57 3.10
N ALA A 19 -17.96 -35.36 3.63
CA ALA A 19 -18.24 -35.14 5.05
C ALA A 19 -19.59 -35.76 5.46
N ILE A 20 -20.65 -35.56 4.67
CA ILE A 20 -21.96 -36.16 4.93
C ILE A 20 -21.88 -37.69 4.90
N PHE A 21 -21.23 -38.27 3.88
CA PHE A 21 -21.10 -39.72 3.75
C PHE A 21 -20.30 -40.33 4.91
N LEU A 22 -19.18 -39.70 5.28
CA LEU A 22 -18.34 -40.13 6.39
C LEU A 22 -19.09 -40.08 7.72
N ALA A 23 -19.87 -39.03 7.96
CA ALA A 23 -20.72 -38.92 9.14
C ALA A 23 -21.76 -40.04 9.22
N HIS A 24 -22.45 -40.35 8.10
CA HIS A 24 -23.44 -41.43 8.05
C HIS A 24 -22.80 -42.82 8.20
N LEU A 25 -21.63 -43.03 7.61
CA LEU A 25 -20.87 -44.27 7.73
C LEU A 25 -20.41 -44.50 9.18
N LEU A 26 -19.90 -43.46 9.85
CA LEU A 26 -19.55 -43.53 11.28
C LEU A 26 -20.77 -43.86 12.15
N ALA A 27 -21.90 -43.22 11.88
CA ALA A 27 -23.16 -43.52 12.58
C ALA A 27 -23.61 -44.97 12.34
N PHE A 28 -23.56 -45.46 11.11
CA PHE A 28 -23.92 -46.83 10.76
C PHE A 28 -23.01 -47.86 11.43
N ILE A 29 -21.69 -47.63 11.44
CA ILE A 29 -20.72 -48.49 12.14
C ILE A 29 -21.00 -48.50 13.64
N TRP A 30 -21.36 -47.36 14.23
CA TRP A 30 -21.74 -47.28 15.65
C TRP A 30 -22.97 -48.14 15.94
N PHE A 31 -24.04 -48.02 15.17
CA PHE A 31 -25.27 -48.80 15.37
C PHE A 31 -25.07 -50.30 15.13
N THR A 32 -24.25 -50.70 14.15
CA THR A 32 -23.94 -52.12 13.90
C THR A 32 -23.07 -52.74 15.01
N MET A 33 -22.19 -51.96 15.66
CA MET A 33 -21.34 -52.42 16.76
C MET A 33 -22.07 -52.48 18.10
N TYR A 34 -22.91 -51.49 18.42
CA TYR A 34 -23.50 -51.33 19.75
C TYR A 34 -25.01 -51.60 19.84
N GLY A 35 -25.70 -51.75 18.71
CA GLY A 35 -27.14 -52.02 18.66
C GLY A 35 -28.01 -50.79 18.98
N PHE A 36 -29.31 -50.90 18.71
CA PHE A 36 -30.28 -49.91 19.18
C PHE A 36 -30.49 -50.06 20.69
N PRO A 37 -30.73 -48.96 21.43
CA PRO A 37 -31.09 -49.06 22.83
C PRO A 37 -32.32 -49.98 22.98
N PRO A 38 -32.31 -50.92 23.93
CA PRO A 38 -33.48 -51.77 24.16
C PRO A 38 -34.68 -50.88 24.47
N PRO A 39 -35.90 -51.27 24.02
CA PRO A 39 -37.10 -50.53 24.36
C PRO A 39 -37.19 -50.37 25.88
N PRO A 40 -37.68 -49.22 26.39
CA PRO A 40 -37.90 -49.07 27.81
C PRO A 40 -38.75 -50.26 28.29
N PRO A 41 -38.42 -50.86 29.45
CA PRO A 41 -39.24 -51.95 29.98
C PRO A 41 -40.70 -51.46 30.02
N PRO A 42 -41.67 -52.28 29.59
CA PRO A 42 -43.08 -51.92 29.72
C PRO A 42 -43.29 -51.48 31.17
N GLU A 43 -43.90 -50.30 31.36
CA GLU A 43 -44.31 -49.86 32.69
C GLU A 43 -45.00 -51.04 33.36
N ALA A 44 -44.64 -51.32 34.61
CA ALA A 44 -45.16 -52.42 35.40
C ALA A 44 -46.65 -52.20 35.74
N ALA A 45 -47.49 -52.13 34.71
CA ALA A 45 -48.91 -51.85 34.81
C ALA A 45 -49.75 -53.12 34.91
N ASP A 46 -49.19 -54.32 34.69
CA ASP A 46 -49.97 -55.57 34.70
C ASP A 46 -49.30 -56.74 35.45
N ALA A 47 -48.54 -56.45 36.51
CA ALA A 47 -47.92 -57.50 37.34
C ALA A 47 -48.91 -58.19 38.32
N GLN A 48 -50.22 -58.10 38.12
CA GLN A 48 -51.19 -58.69 39.05
C GLN A 48 -52.05 -59.84 38.54
N HIS A 49 -52.10 -60.19 37.25
CA HIS A 49 -52.94 -61.31 36.79
C HIS A 49 -52.23 -62.22 35.79
N GLN A 50 -51.51 -63.23 36.29
CA GLN A 50 -51.60 -64.62 35.81
C GLN A 50 -50.59 -65.51 36.54
N SER A 51 -51.09 -66.18 37.57
CA SER A 51 -50.49 -67.39 38.13
C SER A 51 -51.30 -68.59 37.63
N THR A 52 -50.81 -69.31 36.61
CA THR A 52 -51.18 -70.72 36.37
C THR A 52 -50.22 -71.37 35.37
N ASP A 53 -49.55 -72.42 35.85
CA ASP A 53 -49.06 -73.62 35.15
C ASP A 53 -48.39 -73.50 33.76
N PHE A 54 -47.12 -73.88 33.67
CA PHE A 54 -46.67 -74.94 32.74
C PHE A 54 -45.24 -75.42 33.09
N GLN A 55 -45.08 -76.74 33.10
CA GLN A 55 -43.84 -77.49 33.33
C GLN A 55 -42.86 -77.38 32.14
N GLY A 56 -41.57 -77.26 32.44
CA GLY A 56 -40.50 -77.88 31.66
C GLY A 56 -40.10 -77.25 30.32
N GLU A 57 -39.53 -76.04 30.34
CA GLU A 57 -38.69 -75.55 29.25
C GLU A 57 -37.30 -75.19 29.76
N ARG A 58 -36.26 -75.61 29.03
CA ARG A 58 -34.86 -75.28 29.34
C ARG A 58 -34.70 -73.76 29.41
N PRO A 59 -33.87 -73.23 30.33
CA PRO A 59 -33.56 -71.80 30.30
C PRO A 59 -32.98 -71.46 28.91
N PRO A 60 -33.40 -70.35 28.28
CA PRO A 60 -32.83 -69.92 27.01
C PRO A 60 -31.32 -69.73 27.17
N PRO A 61 -30.50 -70.00 26.14
CA PRO A 61 -29.06 -69.79 26.24
C PRO A 61 -28.81 -68.33 26.62
N HIS A 62 -27.98 -68.11 27.64
CA HIS A 62 -27.53 -66.77 28.01
C HIS A 62 -26.82 -66.16 26.80
N THR A 63 -27.52 -65.31 26.05
CA THR A 63 -26.90 -64.41 25.10
C THR A 63 -25.97 -63.51 25.91
N PRO A 64 -24.67 -63.41 25.57
CA PRO A 64 -23.78 -62.54 26.31
C PRO A 64 -24.32 -61.11 26.23
N GLN A 65 -24.82 -60.59 27.36
CA GLN A 65 -25.20 -59.18 27.48
C GLN A 65 -23.95 -58.34 27.25
N ARG A 66 -23.81 -57.78 26.05
CA ARG A 66 -22.80 -56.78 25.76
C ARG A 66 -23.04 -55.62 26.72
N LYS A 67 -22.04 -55.32 27.57
CA LYS A 67 -22.08 -54.15 28.46
C LYS A 67 -22.45 -52.91 27.65
N PRO A 68 -23.45 -52.11 28.06
CA PRO A 68 -23.74 -50.86 27.38
C PRO A 68 -22.49 -49.97 27.44
N PRO A 69 -22.15 -49.26 26.36
CA PRO A 69 -21.02 -48.33 26.39
C PRO A 69 -21.26 -47.26 27.47
N LEU A 70 -20.18 -46.76 28.08
CA LEU A 70 -20.23 -45.73 29.13
C LEU A 70 -21.00 -44.46 28.70
N PHE A 71 -21.11 -44.24 27.38
CA PHE A 71 -21.98 -43.25 26.72
C PHE A 71 -23.08 -43.97 25.93
N GLY A 72 -24.10 -44.47 26.62
CA GLY A 72 -25.20 -45.23 26.01
C GLY A 72 -26.30 -44.34 25.45
N GLY A 73 -26.29 -44.07 24.14
CA GLY A 73 -27.39 -43.41 23.42
C GLY A 73 -27.03 -42.93 22.01
N PRO A 74 -27.97 -42.32 21.26
CA PRO A 74 -27.72 -41.71 19.95
C PRO A 74 -26.78 -40.48 20.01
N VAL A 75 -26.32 -40.10 21.21
CA VAL A 75 -25.46 -38.94 21.46
C VAL A 75 -24.10 -39.06 20.77
N VAL A 76 -23.49 -40.24 20.79
CA VAL A 76 -22.16 -40.46 20.18
C VAL A 76 -22.18 -40.27 18.65
N PRO A 77 -23.09 -40.90 17.87
CA PRO A 77 -23.13 -40.66 16.43
C PRO A 77 -23.55 -39.22 16.08
N LEU A 78 -24.45 -38.61 16.85
CA LEU A 78 -24.80 -37.19 16.67
C LEU A 78 -23.59 -36.28 16.88
N PHE A 79 -22.77 -36.54 17.90
CA PHE A 79 -21.54 -35.79 18.16
C PHE A 79 -20.55 -35.89 16.99
N PHE A 80 -20.30 -37.10 16.47
CA PHE A 80 -19.45 -37.27 15.29
C PHE A 80 -20.00 -36.54 14.06
N GLN A 81 -21.32 -36.62 13.83
CA GLN A 81 -21.97 -35.92 12.73
C GLN A 81 -21.85 -34.39 12.86
N THR A 82 -22.07 -33.84 14.05
CA THR A 82 -21.89 -32.40 14.31
C THR A 82 -20.44 -31.98 14.07
N ILE A 83 -19.45 -32.73 14.57
CA ILE A 83 -18.03 -32.42 14.34
C ILE A 83 -17.70 -32.43 12.86
N THR A 84 -18.12 -33.46 12.13
CA THR A 84 -17.83 -33.56 10.69
C THR A 84 -18.43 -32.39 9.92
N LEU A 85 -19.65 -31.96 10.26
CA LEU A 85 -20.27 -30.77 9.67
C LEU A 85 -19.51 -29.48 10.02
N VAL A 86 -19.10 -29.30 11.28
CA VAL A 86 -18.33 -28.13 11.72
C VAL A 86 -16.99 -28.06 10.98
N VAL A 87 -16.27 -29.17 10.86
CA VAL A 87 -14.98 -29.23 10.13
C VAL A 87 -15.18 -28.92 8.65
N ALA A 88 -16.22 -29.47 8.01
CA ALA A 88 -16.52 -29.19 6.62
C ALA A 88 -16.91 -27.72 6.39
N ALA A 89 -17.73 -27.15 7.28
CA ALA A 89 -18.11 -25.74 7.24
C ALA A 89 -16.91 -24.82 7.45
N TRP A 90 -16.04 -25.13 8.43
CA TRP A 90 -14.81 -24.38 8.68
C TRP A 90 -13.85 -24.42 7.49
N TYR A 91 -13.64 -25.60 6.90
CA TYR A 91 -12.83 -25.75 5.70
C TYR A 91 -13.42 -24.95 4.52
N GLY A 92 -14.73 -25.02 4.32
CA GLY A 92 -15.41 -24.28 3.25
C GLY A 92 -15.34 -22.77 3.43
N ALA A 93 -15.59 -22.26 4.63
CA ALA A 93 -15.45 -20.86 4.98
C ALA A 93 -14.01 -20.37 4.74
N LYS A 94 -13.02 -21.14 5.17
CA LYS A 94 -11.60 -20.80 4.97
C LYS A 94 -11.19 -20.82 3.50
N ALA A 95 -11.73 -21.75 2.71
CA ALA A 95 -11.47 -21.84 1.26
C ALA A 95 -12.08 -20.67 0.48
N LEU A 96 -13.19 -20.08 0.94
CA LEU A 96 -13.83 -18.93 0.31
C LEU A 96 -13.25 -17.59 0.79
N SER A 97 -12.92 -17.49 2.08
CA SER A 97 -12.44 -16.24 2.70
C SER A 97 -11.01 -15.88 2.29
N ARG A 98 -10.09 -16.85 2.23
CA ARG A 98 -8.67 -16.61 1.91
C ARG A 98 -8.45 -15.91 0.55
N PRO A 99 -9.05 -16.36 -0.57
CA PRO A 99 -8.89 -15.68 -1.86
C PRO A 99 -9.40 -14.23 -1.87
N ILE A 100 -10.49 -13.96 -1.14
CA ILE A 100 -11.06 -12.61 -1.04
C ILE A 100 -10.12 -11.69 -0.26
N GLN A 101 -9.56 -12.18 0.86
CA GLN A 101 -8.55 -11.44 1.63
C GLN A 101 -7.32 -11.11 0.78
N HIS A 102 -6.78 -12.09 0.04
CA HIS A 102 -5.63 -11.86 -0.83
C HIS A 102 -5.92 -10.83 -1.95
N LEU A 103 -7.13 -10.84 -2.51
CA LEU A 103 -7.57 -9.82 -3.49
C LEU A 103 -7.67 -8.43 -2.85
N SER A 104 -8.20 -8.34 -1.62
CA SER A 104 -8.29 -7.08 -0.86
C SER A 104 -6.90 -6.51 -0.57
N GLU A 105 -6.00 -7.33 -0.04
CA GLU A 105 -4.61 -6.95 0.23
C GLU A 105 -3.86 -6.55 -1.04
N ALA A 106 -4.15 -7.19 -2.18
CA ALA A 106 -3.58 -6.78 -3.46
C ALA A 106 -4.15 -5.46 -3.96
N ALA A 107 -5.44 -5.19 -3.73
CA ALA A 107 -6.07 -3.91 -4.07
C ALA A 107 -5.52 -2.75 -3.22
N GLU A 108 -5.34 -2.97 -1.92
CA GLU A 108 -4.69 -2.00 -1.00
C GLU A 108 -3.24 -1.72 -1.45
N ARG A 109 -2.45 -2.76 -1.69
CA ARG A 109 -1.08 -2.61 -2.21
C ARG A 109 -1.02 -1.90 -3.56
N LEU A 110 -1.98 -2.14 -4.45
CA LEU A 110 -2.07 -1.45 -5.74
C LEU A 110 -2.40 0.04 -5.56
N SER A 111 -3.22 0.39 -4.56
CA SER A 111 -3.56 1.77 -4.23
C SER A 111 -2.36 2.56 -3.72
N GLU A 112 -1.45 1.91 -2.99
CA GLU A 112 -0.21 2.54 -2.49
C GLU A 112 0.91 2.52 -3.52
N ASN A 113 1.04 1.43 -4.27
CA ASN A 113 2.13 1.22 -5.22
C ASN A 113 1.64 0.51 -6.49
N LEU A 114 1.63 1.26 -7.60
CA LEU A 114 1.21 0.77 -8.92
C LEU A 114 2.12 -0.32 -9.49
N ASP A 115 3.38 -0.36 -9.07
CA ASP A 115 4.40 -1.33 -9.48
C ASP A 115 4.48 -2.55 -8.54
N SER A 116 3.50 -2.71 -7.64
CA SER A 116 3.39 -3.89 -6.78
C SER A 116 3.31 -5.20 -7.59
N PRO A 117 3.85 -6.32 -7.06
CA PRO A 117 3.88 -7.58 -7.79
C PRO A 117 2.46 -8.10 -8.09
N PRO A 118 2.23 -8.70 -9.28
CA PRO A 118 0.92 -9.22 -9.66
C PRO A 118 0.50 -10.40 -8.79
N LEU A 119 -0.80 -10.68 -8.74
CA LEU A 119 -1.33 -11.83 -8.03
C LEU A 119 -0.88 -13.15 -8.67
N GLU A 120 -0.48 -14.10 -7.84
CA GLU A 120 -0.16 -15.45 -8.28
C GLU A 120 -1.41 -16.16 -8.85
N LEU A 121 -1.22 -16.87 -9.96
CA LEU A 121 -2.29 -17.62 -10.63
C LEU A 121 -2.48 -19.02 -10.02
N SER A 122 -2.74 -19.08 -8.71
CA SER A 122 -2.90 -20.33 -7.96
C SER A 122 -4.36 -20.56 -7.50
N GLY A 123 -4.68 -21.80 -7.16
CA GLY A 123 -6.00 -22.17 -6.62
C GLY A 123 -7.06 -22.56 -7.65
N PRO A 124 -8.34 -22.62 -7.24
CA PRO A 124 -9.45 -23.00 -8.10
C PRO A 124 -9.60 -22.09 -9.32
N ARG A 125 -10.30 -22.58 -10.35
CA ARG A 125 -10.50 -21.86 -11.61
C ARG A 125 -11.04 -20.44 -11.41
N GLU A 126 -12.02 -20.25 -10.53
CA GLU A 126 -12.65 -18.96 -10.27
C GLU A 126 -11.65 -17.97 -9.66
N VAL A 127 -10.80 -18.45 -8.73
CA VAL A 127 -9.75 -17.65 -8.09
C VAL A 127 -8.70 -17.26 -9.12
N ARG A 128 -8.24 -18.20 -9.95
CA ARG A 128 -7.28 -17.90 -11.02
C ARG A 128 -7.83 -16.91 -12.05
N GLN A 129 -9.11 -17.01 -12.40
CA GLN A 129 -9.76 -16.09 -13.34
C GLN A 129 -9.88 -14.68 -12.75
N ALA A 130 -10.23 -14.56 -11.47
CA ALA A 130 -10.24 -13.28 -10.76
C ALA A 130 -8.84 -12.66 -10.70
N ALA A 131 -7.81 -13.44 -10.33
CA ALA A 131 -6.43 -13.00 -10.31
C ALA A 131 -5.93 -12.54 -11.70
N GLN A 132 -6.25 -13.28 -12.77
CA GLN A 132 -5.93 -12.86 -14.15
C GLN A 132 -6.57 -11.53 -14.52
N THR A 133 -7.84 -11.35 -14.19
CA THR A 133 -8.58 -10.11 -14.50
C THR A 133 -8.03 -8.93 -13.71
N PHE A 134 -7.70 -9.15 -12.43
CA PHE A 134 -7.04 -8.16 -11.58
C PHE A 134 -5.67 -7.76 -12.15
N ASN A 135 -4.84 -8.71 -12.53
CA ASN A 135 -3.52 -8.44 -13.10
C ASN A 135 -3.63 -7.66 -14.42
N LEU A 136 -4.60 -7.99 -15.28
CA LEU A 136 -4.87 -7.23 -16.51
C LEU A 136 -5.33 -5.80 -16.23
N MET A 137 -6.15 -5.60 -15.19
CA MET A 137 -6.57 -4.27 -14.76
C MET A 137 -5.37 -3.45 -14.26
N GLN A 138 -4.53 -4.04 -13.41
CA GLN A 138 -3.29 -3.42 -12.93
C GLN A 138 -2.39 -2.99 -14.11
N GLU A 139 -2.17 -3.88 -15.07
CA GLU A 139 -1.36 -3.58 -16.27
C GLU A 139 -1.94 -2.41 -17.07
N ARG A 140 -3.25 -2.41 -17.32
CA ARG A 140 -3.92 -1.32 -18.05
C ARG A 140 -3.83 0.01 -17.33
N ILE A 141 -4.02 0.04 -16.01
CA ILE A 141 -3.89 1.28 -15.22
C ILE A 141 -2.45 1.79 -15.32
N ARG A 142 -1.47 0.90 -15.16
CA ARG A 142 -0.04 1.23 -15.28
C ARG A 142 0.30 1.81 -16.65
N ASP A 143 -0.18 1.19 -17.71
CA ASP A 143 0.04 1.69 -19.08
C ASP A 143 -0.65 3.03 -19.32
N GLN A 144 -1.86 3.23 -18.80
CA GLN A 144 -2.58 4.50 -18.93
C GLN A 144 -1.84 5.64 -18.23
N VAL A 145 -1.31 5.40 -17.02
CA VAL A 145 -0.49 6.37 -16.28
C VAL A 145 0.81 6.68 -17.05
N LYS A 146 1.52 5.64 -17.52
CA LYS A 146 2.74 5.82 -18.33
C LYS A 146 2.48 6.58 -19.62
N GLN A 147 1.37 6.31 -20.30
CA GLN A 147 1.01 6.98 -21.55
C GLN A 147 0.69 8.47 -21.32
N ARG A 148 -0.05 8.81 -20.25
CA ARG A 148 -0.29 10.21 -19.87
C ARG A 148 1.02 10.95 -19.60
N GLY A 149 1.95 10.35 -18.86
CA GLY A 149 3.28 10.91 -18.62
C GLY A 149 4.08 11.14 -19.91
N ARG A 150 4.12 10.16 -20.82
CA ARG A 150 4.79 10.31 -22.13
C ARG A 150 4.17 11.39 -23.00
N MET A 151 2.82 11.49 -23.01
CA MET A 151 2.11 12.50 -23.79
C MET A 151 2.43 13.91 -23.27
N LEU A 152 2.36 14.12 -21.96
CA LEU A 152 2.72 15.40 -21.35
C LEU A 152 4.18 15.77 -21.61
N ALA A 153 5.08 14.78 -21.60
CA ALA A 153 6.48 15.00 -21.94
C ALA A 153 6.68 15.46 -23.39
N ALA A 154 5.99 14.82 -24.34
CA ALA A 154 6.02 15.20 -25.75
C ALA A 154 5.44 16.61 -25.98
N VAL A 155 4.28 16.90 -25.39
CA VAL A 155 3.65 18.23 -25.50
C VAL A 155 4.57 19.32 -24.94
N SER A 156 5.23 19.08 -23.80
CA SER A 156 6.13 20.06 -23.20
C SER A 156 7.36 20.33 -24.07
N HIS A 157 7.94 19.29 -24.67
CA HIS A 157 9.02 19.42 -25.64
C HIS A 157 8.60 20.26 -26.85
N ASP A 158 7.40 19.99 -27.39
CA ASP A 158 6.88 20.71 -28.56
C ASP A 158 6.51 22.16 -28.23
N LEU A 159 6.14 22.48 -26.99
CA LEU A 159 5.91 23.85 -26.50
C LEU A 159 7.22 24.63 -26.26
N ARG A 160 8.32 23.96 -25.90
CA ARG A 160 9.62 24.62 -25.69
C ARG A 160 10.11 25.31 -26.97
N THR A 161 9.93 24.69 -28.13
CA THR A 161 10.37 25.23 -29.41
C THR A 161 9.72 26.59 -29.77
N PRO A 162 8.38 26.74 -29.78
CA PRO A 162 7.74 28.03 -30.03
C PRO A 162 8.00 29.06 -28.93
N LEU A 163 8.14 28.66 -27.66
CA LEU A 163 8.51 29.57 -26.58
C LEU A 163 9.92 30.15 -26.75
N SER A 164 10.90 29.33 -27.13
CA SER A 164 12.26 29.81 -27.45
C SER A 164 12.26 30.78 -28.64
N ARG A 165 11.40 30.56 -29.65
CA ARG A 165 11.24 31.50 -30.76
C ARG A 165 10.57 32.80 -30.32
N LEU A 166 9.57 32.73 -29.44
CA LEU A 166 8.95 33.93 -28.86
C LEU A 166 9.97 34.72 -28.04
N LYS A 167 10.85 34.06 -27.28
CA LYS A 167 11.94 34.70 -26.53
C LYS A 167 12.85 35.51 -27.46
N LEU A 168 13.29 34.93 -28.57
CA LEU A 168 14.07 35.64 -29.59
C LEU A 168 13.34 36.82 -30.23
N ARG A 169 12.01 36.78 -30.34
CA ARG A 169 11.21 37.91 -30.84
C ARG A 169 11.05 39.01 -29.79
N VAL A 170 10.95 38.65 -28.52
CA VAL A 170 10.92 39.62 -27.41
C VAL A 170 12.23 40.41 -27.34
N GLU A 171 13.37 39.79 -27.63
CA GLU A 171 14.66 40.49 -27.72
C GLU A 171 14.69 41.62 -28.79
N GLN A 172 13.74 41.65 -29.72
CA GLN A 172 13.62 42.69 -30.74
C GLN A 172 12.71 43.86 -30.32
N ILE A 173 12.17 43.84 -29.09
CA ILE A 173 11.30 44.90 -28.57
C ILE A 173 12.15 46.05 -28.05
N ASP A 174 12.02 47.22 -28.67
CA ASP A 174 12.76 48.43 -28.29
C ASP A 174 12.28 49.07 -26.97
N GLU A 175 11.04 48.80 -26.55
CA GLU A 175 10.48 49.32 -25.30
C GLU A 175 10.97 48.50 -24.09
N PRO A 176 11.86 49.05 -23.24
CA PRO A 176 12.57 48.26 -22.22
C PRO A 176 11.63 47.67 -21.16
N LYS A 177 10.53 48.38 -20.83
CA LYS A 177 9.55 47.91 -19.85
C LYS A 177 8.76 46.72 -20.38
N LEU A 178 8.33 46.78 -21.64
CA LEU A 178 7.58 45.70 -22.30
C LEU A 178 8.49 44.49 -22.55
N HIS A 179 9.73 44.71 -23.00
CA HIS A 179 10.76 43.67 -23.14
C HIS A 179 10.96 42.91 -21.83
N THR A 180 11.16 43.63 -20.72
CA THR A 180 11.41 43.01 -19.41
C THR A 180 10.21 42.16 -18.97
N GLN A 181 8.98 42.71 -19.09
CA GLN A 181 7.76 42.00 -18.69
C GLN A 181 7.53 40.73 -19.51
N MET A 182 7.64 40.82 -20.85
CA MET A 182 7.42 39.66 -21.73
C MET A 182 8.53 38.61 -21.58
N SER A 183 9.78 39.04 -21.35
CA SER A 183 10.90 38.14 -21.09
C SER A 183 10.69 37.36 -19.79
N GLN A 184 10.19 38.04 -18.75
CA GLN A 184 9.85 37.43 -17.47
C GLN A 184 8.70 36.42 -17.63
N ASP A 185 7.61 36.79 -18.30
CA ASP A 185 6.48 35.88 -18.55
C ASP A 185 6.90 34.63 -19.35
N LEU A 186 7.79 34.77 -20.34
CA LEU A 186 8.34 33.64 -21.11
C LEU A 186 9.27 32.75 -20.29
N ASN A 187 10.13 33.34 -19.46
CA ASN A 187 11.00 32.56 -18.57
C ASN A 187 10.17 31.81 -17.53
N ASP A 188 9.11 32.43 -16.99
CA ASP A 188 8.17 31.78 -16.09
C ASP A 188 7.49 30.58 -16.77
N MET A 189 6.96 30.76 -17.99
CA MET A 189 6.34 29.66 -18.76
C MET A 189 7.32 28.51 -19.05
N ILE A 190 8.57 28.81 -19.43
CA ILE A 190 9.60 27.79 -19.66
C ILE A 190 9.92 27.06 -18.34
N GLY A 191 10.08 27.80 -17.25
CA GLY A 191 10.28 27.22 -15.93
C GLY A 191 9.13 26.31 -15.50
N MET A 192 7.88 26.69 -15.78
CA MET A 192 6.69 25.87 -15.53
C MET A 192 6.74 24.54 -16.29
N LEU A 193 7.11 24.57 -17.57
CA LEU A 193 7.25 23.37 -18.37
C LEU A 193 8.36 22.47 -17.85
N ASP A 194 9.53 23.05 -17.53
CA ASP A 194 10.67 22.30 -17.04
C ASP A 194 10.38 21.64 -15.68
N ALA A 195 9.76 22.36 -14.75
CA ALA A 195 9.33 21.81 -13.47
C ALA A 195 8.30 20.68 -13.63
N THR A 196 7.33 20.84 -14.54
CA THR A 196 6.34 19.79 -14.83
C THR A 196 6.99 18.54 -15.42
N LEU A 197 7.94 18.71 -16.34
CA LEU A 197 8.70 17.61 -16.93
C LEU A 197 9.55 16.88 -15.90
N THR A 198 10.25 17.61 -15.04
CA THR A 198 11.05 17.04 -13.94
C THR A 198 10.16 16.22 -13.01
N TYR A 199 9.04 16.79 -12.55
CA TYR A 199 8.07 16.09 -11.70
C TYR A 199 7.56 14.78 -12.34
N LEU A 200 7.15 14.83 -13.62
CA LEU A 200 6.66 13.64 -14.33
C LEU A 200 7.75 12.57 -14.55
N ASN A 201 8.99 13.00 -14.79
CA ASN A 201 10.11 12.07 -14.96
C ASN A 201 10.50 11.42 -13.64
N GLU A 202 10.49 12.17 -12.55
CA GLU A 202 10.79 11.64 -11.22
C GLU A 202 9.78 10.61 -10.73
N GLN A 203 8.48 10.80 -11.01
CA GLN A 203 7.47 9.79 -10.70
C GLN A 203 7.64 8.48 -11.48
N ARG A 204 8.35 8.50 -12.61
CA ARG A 204 8.54 7.33 -13.47
C ARG A 204 9.81 6.55 -13.15
N ASN A 205 10.80 7.18 -12.51
CA ASN A 205 12.09 6.58 -12.27
C ASN A 205 12.07 5.82 -10.94
N SER A 206 11.99 4.49 -11.03
CA SER A 206 12.31 3.62 -9.89
C SER A 206 13.83 3.54 -9.77
N GLU A 207 14.38 4.22 -8.77
CA GLU A 207 15.79 4.14 -8.41
C GLU A 207 15.99 3.03 -7.38
N ASP A 208 17.03 2.22 -7.56
CA ASP A 208 17.40 1.19 -6.58
C ASP A 208 17.98 1.82 -5.33
N LEU A 209 17.71 1.20 -4.18
CA LEU A 209 18.28 1.60 -2.90
C LEU A 209 19.79 1.31 -2.86
N GLN A 210 20.60 2.33 -2.62
CA GLN A 210 22.05 2.27 -2.54
C GLN A 210 22.56 2.84 -1.23
N LEU A 211 23.65 2.28 -0.69
CA LEU A 211 24.34 2.86 0.45
C LEU A 211 25.03 4.14 -0.03
N PHE A 212 24.56 5.28 0.47
CA PHE A 212 24.92 6.60 -0.06
C PHE A 212 25.29 7.56 1.06
N ASP A 213 26.29 8.41 0.80
CA ASP A 213 26.77 9.41 1.74
C ASP A 213 25.97 10.70 1.60
N LEU A 214 25.00 10.89 2.51
CA LEU A 214 24.17 12.08 2.59
C LEU A 214 24.99 13.34 2.88
N GLN A 215 26.00 13.23 3.75
CA GLN A 215 26.83 14.36 4.14
C GLN A 215 27.61 14.87 2.94
N ALA A 216 28.31 13.99 2.22
CA ALA A 216 29.08 14.37 1.03
C ALA A 216 28.20 15.00 -0.07
N LEU A 217 26.94 14.57 -0.20
CA LEU A 217 26.00 15.20 -1.11
C LEU A 217 25.66 16.63 -0.68
N ILE A 218 25.30 16.86 0.58
CA ILE A 218 24.93 18.18 1.09
C ILE A 218 26.12 19.14 1.01
N GLU A 219 27.32 18.68 1.38
CA GLU A 219 28.57 19.44 1.24
C GLU A 219 28.79 19.84 -0.22
N SER A 220 28.72 18.89 -1.15
CA SER A 220 28.87 19.16 -2.58
C SER A 220 27.83 20.14 -3.12
N LEU A 221 26.56 20.04 -2.70
CA LEU A 221 25.52 20.97 -3.12
C LEU A 221 25.74 22.38 -2.55
N THR A 222 26.21 22.48 -1.31
CA THR A 222 26.55 23.74 -0.65
C THR A 222 27.74 24.41 -1.35
N GLU A 223 28.81 23.67 -1.63
CA GLU A 223 29.98 24.17 -2.37
C GLU A 223 29.59 24.69 -3.76
N ASN A 224 28.78 23.93 -4.51
CA ASN A 224 28.31 24.37 -5.82
C ASN A 224 27.49 25.67 -5.77
N ALA A 225 26.68 25.88 -4.72
CA ALA A 225 25.93 27.11 -4.53
C ALA A 225 26.86 28.29 -4.17
N GLN A 226 27.84 28.05 -3.28
CA GLN A 226 28.85 29.05 -2.92
C GLN A 226 29.70 29.47 -4.13
N ASP A 227 30.07 28.55 -5.01
CA ASP A 227 30.78 28.82 -6.27
C ASP A 227 29.96 29.72 -7.22
N ASN A 228 28.62 29.66 -7.13
CA ASN A 228 27.71 30.55 -7.86
C ASN A 228 27.51 31.92 -7.18
N GLY A 229 28.09 32.11 -5.99
CA GLY A 229 28.00 33.34 -5.20
C GLY A 229 26.85 33.39 -4.20
N ASP A 230 26.17 32.26 -3.96
CA ASP A 230 25.07 32.16 -3.00
C ASP A 230 25.56 31.93 -1.56
N ASP A 231 24.83 32.44 -0.56
CA ASP A 231 25.14 32.21 0.87
C ASP A 231 24.46 30.94 1.37
N VAL A 232 25.11 29.79 1.17
CA VAL A 232 24.68 28.49 1.70
C VAL A 232 25.70 27.97 2.69
N GLN A 233 25.24 27.48 3.84
CA GLN A 233 26.08 26.87 4.87
C GLN A 233 25.54 25.51 5.24
N CYS A 234 26.40 24.54 5.50
CA CYS A 234 26.00 23.23 6.01
C CYS A 234 26.73 22.89 7.30
N ASN A 235 26.02 22.29 8.27
CA ASN A 235 26.59 21.80 9.51
C ASN A 235 26.07 20.40 9.85
N GLY A 236 26.80 19.71 10.73
CA GLY A 236 26.46 18.37 11.20
C GLY A 236 27.17 17.28 10.40
N GLY A 237 26.70 16.05 10.55
CA GLY A 237 27.27 14.89 9.89
C GLY A 237 26.37 13.68 10.05
N CYS A 238 26.47 12.75 9.11
CA CYS A 238 25.61 11.57 9.09
C CYS A 238 26.37 10.38 8.54
N LYS A 239 26.18 9.20 9.14
CA LYS A 239 26.69 7.96 8.53
C LYS A 239 25.93 7.63 7.24
N PRO A 240 26.55 6.94 6.26
CA PRO A 240 25.87 6.55 5.04
C PRO A 240 24.52 5.84 5.28
N LEU A 241 23.53 6.18 4.47
CA LEU A 241 22.16 5.66 4.55
C LEU A 241 21.84 4.86 3.29
N LYS A 242 20.99 3.83 3.41
CA LYS A 242 20.48 3.11 2.25
C LYS A 242 19.26 3.86 1.68
N ILE A 243 19.45 4.56 0.57
CA ILE A 243 18.47 5.51 0.00
C ILE A 243 18.51 5.54 -1.52
N GLN A 244 17.67 6.36 -2.15
CA GLN A 244 17.64 6.66 -3.59
C GLN A 244 18.44 7.96 -3.86
N PRO A 245 19.70 7.89 -4.32
CA PRO A 245 20.57 9.07 -4.45
C PRO A 245 20.01 10.22 -5.30
N MET A 246 19.38 9.94 -6.44
CA MET A 246 18.81 10.97 -7.30
C MET A 246 17.58 11.61 -6.68
N ALA A 247 16.71 10.82 -6.04
CA ALA A 247 15.55 11.36 -5.32
C ALA A 247 16.00 12.27 -4.17
N LEU A 248 17.01 11.85 -3.41
CA LEU A 248 17.59 12.65 -2.33
C LEU A 248 18.19 13.96 -2.84
N ARG A 249 19.02 13.90 -3.90
CA ARG A 249 19.59 15.11 -4.53
C ARG A 249 18.51 16.07 -4.99
N SER A 250 17.46 15.57 -5.64
CA SER A 250 16.34 16.42 -6.07
C SER A 250 15.63 17.07 -4.89
N CYS A 251 15.36 16.31 -3.83
CA CYS A 251 14.75 16.83 -2.61
C CYS A 251 15.57 18.00 -2.05
N ILE A 252 16.86 17.78 -1.77
CA ILE A 252 17.73 18.79 -1.16
C ILE A 252 17.90 20.02 -2.06
N ASN A 253 18.10 19.84 -3.37
CA ASN A 253 18.20 20.97 -4.30
C ASN A 253 16.93 21.83 -4.29
N ASN A 254 15.74 21.21 -4.34
CA ASN A 254 14.49 21.96 -4.31
C ASN A 254 14.30 22.74 -2.99
N LEU A 255 14.79 22.22 -1.87
CA LEU A 255 14.75 22.91 -0.59
C LEU A 255 15.73 24.09 -0.54
N ILE A 256 16.98 23.89 -0.98
CA ILE A 256 18.02 24.94 -1.01
C ILE A 256 17.62 26.05 -1.99
N ASP A 257 17.19 25.71 -3.21
CA ASP A 257 16.75 26.67 -4.23
C ASP A 257 15.57 27.51 -3.72
N ASN A 258 14.67 26.90 -2.94
CA ASN A 258 13.57 27.61 -2.30
C ASN A 258 14.08 28.60 -1.24
N ALA A 259 14.94 28.16 -0.34
CA ALA A 259 15.52 29.03 0.69
C ALA A 259 16.27 30.23 0.08
N LEU A 260 17.14 29.98 -0.91
CA LEU A 260 17.87 31.02 -1.63
C LEU A 260 16.93 32.01 -2.32
N ARG A 261 15.87 31.52 -2.96
CA ARG A 261 14.93 32.37 -3.69
C ARG A 261 14.10 33.29 -2.79
N TYR A 262 13.74 32.84 -1.59
CA TYR A 262 12.86 33.61 -0.69
C TYR A 262 13.61 34.39 0.40
N ALA A 263 14.81 33.96 0.78
CA ALA A 263 15.60 34.57 1.85
C ALA A 263 16.99 35.08 1.40
N GLY A 264 17.47 34.67 0.24
CA GLY A 264 18.82 35.00 -0.26
C GLY A 264 19.96 34.20 0.40
N GLN A 265 19.65 33.39 1.41
CA GLN A 265 20.60 32.55 2.14
C GLN A 265 19.92 31.25 2.58
N ALA A 266 20.70 30.20 2.80
CA ALA A 266 20.22 28.92 3.31
C ALA A 266 21.21 28.31 4.30
N ARG A 267 20.71 27.70 5.38
CA ARG A 267 21.50 26.86 6.28
C ARG A 267 20.94 25.45 6.29
N VAL A 268 21.80 24.45 6.13
CA VAL A 268 21.44 23.04 6.15
C VAL A 268 22.08 22.37 7.37
N ASP A 269 21.28 21.99 8.36
CA ASP A 269 21.76 21.30 9.55
C ASP A 269 21.36 19.81 9.51
N ILE A 270 22.33 18.92 9.70
CA ILE A 270 22.13 17.47 9.68
C ILE A 270 22.15 16.93 11.12
N HIS A 271 21.07 16.26 11.51
CA HIS A 271 20.92 15.60 12.80
C HIS A 271 20.79 14.10 12.61
N ASP A 272 21.83 13.36 12.99
CA ASP A 272 21.89 11.91 12.88
C ASP A 272 21.49 11.24 14.21
N GLN A 273 20.38 10.50 14.20
CA GLN A 273 19.87 9.73 15.35
C GLN A 273 19.94 8.22 15.07
N GLU A 274 19.59 7.38 16.06
CA GLU A 274 19.69 5.91 15.91
C GLU A 274 18.74 5.34 14.86
N ASP A 275 17.49 5.81 14.83
CA ASP A 275 16.41 5.26 13.98
C ASP A 275 16.07 6.11 12.76
N HIS A 276 16.50 7.37 12.73
CA HIS A 276 16.22 8.30 11.64
C HIS A 276 17.30 9.38 11.52
N VAL A 277 17.32 10.07 10.38
CA VAL A 277 18.17 11.21 10.09
C VAL A 277 17.25 12.37 9.74
N THR A 278 17.43 13.51 10.40
CA THR A 278 16.68 14.74 10.11
C THR A 278 17.64 15.72 9.44
N VAL A 279 17.25 16.23 8.27
CA VAL A 279 17.92 17.34 7.59
C VAL A 279 17.04 18.58 7.69
N ALA A 280 17.52 19.62 8.37
CA ALA A 280 16.83 20.88 8.52
C ALA A 280 17.38 21.90 7.52
N VAL A 281 16.54 22.37 6.58
CA VAL A 281 16.87 23.48 5.68
C VAL A 281 16.21 24.74 6.23
N ILE A 282 17.03 25.65 6.72
CA ILE A 282 16.64 26.84 7.49
C ILE A 282 16.87 28.07 6.62
N ASP A 283 15.85 28.90 6.49
CA ASP A 283 15.92 30.22 5.89
C ASP A 283 15.42 31.31 6.87
N ASN A 284 15.76 32.56 6.55
CA ASN A 284 15.31 33.76 7.27
C ASN A 284 14.43 34.66 6.39
N GLY A 285 13.65 34.04 5.50
CA GLY A 285 12.74 34.73 4.59
C GLY A 285 11.46 35.21 5.28
N PRO A 286 10.40 35.50 4.51
CA PRO A 286 9.10 35.92 5.07
C PRO A 286 8.39 34.82 5.88
N GLY A 287 8.84 33.57 5.78
CA GLY A 287 8.20 32.42 6.40
C GLY A 287 6.87 32.05 5.73
N ILE A 288 6.18 31.06 6.31
CA ILE A 288 4.87 30.60 5.86
C ILE A 288 3.95 30.50 7.08
N ALA A 289 2.75 31.08 6.97
CA ALA A 289 1.74 31.00 8.01
C ALA A 289 1.28 29.53 8.20
N VAL A 290 1.01 29.13 9.44
CA VAL A 290 0.79 27.72 9.83
C VAL A 290 -0.38 27.10 9.06
N GLU A 291 -1.42 27.89 8.77
CA GLU A 291 -2.58 27.51 7.96
C GLU A 291 -2.24 27.07 6.53
N HIS A 292 -1.08 27.48 6.02
CA HIS A 292 -0.63 27.14 4.67
C HIS A 292 0.46 26.06 4.64
N HIS A 293 0.91 25.56 5.79
CA HIS A 293 2.01 24.59 5.85
C HIS A 293 1.73 23.31 5.04
N GLU A 294 0.50 22.82 5.06
CA GLU A 294 0.15 21.63 4.26
C GLU A 294 -0.09 21.99 2.79
N ALA A 295 -0.75 23.13 2.53
CA ALA A 295 -1.13 23.55 1.18
C ALA A 295 0.08 23.85 0.28
N VAL A 296 1.21 24.30 0.84
CA VAL A 296 2.42 24.61 0.05
C VAL A 296 3.09 23.38 -0.56
N PHE A 297 2.70 22.19 -0.14
CA PHE A 297 3.11 20.95 -0.79
C PHE A 297 2.19 20.56 -1.96
N GLU A 298 1.05 21.22 -2.15
CA GLU A 298 0.17 20.94 -3.28
C GLU A 298 0.78 21.42 -4.61
N PRO A 299 0.69 20.64 -5.70
CA PRO A 299 1.22 21.04 -6.99
C PRO A 299 0.67 22.38 -7.47
N PHE A 300 1.55 23.26 -7.95
CA PHE A 300 1.22 24.60 -8.46
C PHE A 300 0.65 25.57 -7.42
N TYR A 301 0.63 25.19 -6.13
CA TYR A 301 0.20 26.07 -5.08
C TYR A 301 1.22 27.20 -4.86
N ARG A 302 0.69 28.41 -4.74
CA ARG A 302 1.48 29.62 -4.45
C ARG A 302 0.71 30.45 -3.44
N LEU A 303 1.41 30.98 -2.45
CA LEU A 303 0.85 31.95 -1.51
C LEU A 303 0.48 33.23 -2.29
N GLU A 304 -0.82 33.52 -2.36
CA GLU A 304 -1.37 34.76 -2.91
C GLU A 304 -1.02 35.94 -2.02
N GLY A 305 0.23 36.40 -2.10
CA GLY A 305 0.75 37.45 -1.22
C GLY A 305 2.11 37.98 -1.62
N SER A 306 2.90 37.24 -2.42
CA SER A 306 4.09 37.80 -3.05
C SER A 306 3.67 38.76 -4.18
N ARG A 307 3.28 39.98 -3.79
CA ARG A 307 3.03 41.12 -4.70
C ARG A 307 4.29 41.59 -5.43
N ASN A 308 5.42 40.91 -5.24
CA ASN A 308 6.53 40.98 -6.15
C ASN A 308 6.45 39.83 -7.15
N ARG A 309 6.05 40.16 -8.38
CA ARG A 309 6.21 39.30 -9.57
C ARG A 309 7.66 38.77 -9.74
N ASN A 310 8.62 39.30 -8.98
CA ASN A 310 10.04 38.92 -9.00
C ASN A 310 10.41 37.70 -8.17
N SER A 311 9.57 37.17 -7.27
CA SER A 311 9.89 35.91 -6.55
C SER A 311 9.60 34.68 -7.43
N GLY A 312 9.96 34.73 -8.72
CA GLY A 312 9.44 33.91 -9.83
C GLY A 312 9.71 32.41 -9.72
N GLY A 313 8.65 31.62 -9.89
CA GLY A 313 8.73 30.16 -9.96
C GLY A 313 7.43 29.45 -9.58
N VAL A 314 7.41 28.16 -9.90
CA VAL A 314 6.21 27.45 -10.38
C VAL A 314 5.29 26.95 -9.28
N GLY A 315 5.76 26.89 -8.02
CA GLY A 315 5.03 26.22 -6.94
C GLY A 315 5.12 24.69 -7.03
N MET A 316 6.21 24.16 -7.62
CA MET A 316 6.44 22.72 -7.76
C MET A 316 7.59 22.21 -6.89
N GLY A 317 8.48 23.09 -6.42
CA GLY A 317 9.68 22.67 -5.69
C GLY A 317 9.38 21.92 -4.39
N MET A 318 8.49 22.47 -3.55
CA MET A 318 8.06 21.81 -2.31
C MET A 318 7.33 20.49 -2.56
N THR A 319 6.46 20.44 -3.58
CA THR A 319 5.77 19.21 -4.00
C THR A 319 6.78 18.14 -4.43
N ILE A 320 7.73 18.47 -5.31
CA ILE A 320 8.76 17.55 -5.78
C ILE A 320 9.58 17.05 -4.60
N ALA A 321 9.99 17.95 -3.70
CA ALA A 321 10.77 17.59 -2.52
C ALA A 321 10.01 16.63 -1.60
N ARG A 322 8.71 16.86 -1.35
CA ARG A 322 7.91 15.98 -0.47
C ARG A 322 7.63 14.63 -1.11
N ASP A 323 7.33 14.60 -2.41
CA ASP A 323 7.18 13.35 -3.15
C ASP A 323 8.47 12.53 -3.16
N ALA A 324 9.63 13.18 -3.28
CA ALA A 324 10.93 12.54 -3.13
C ALA A 324 11.14 11.98 -1.71
N ALA A 325 10.86 12.77 -0.67
CA ALA A 325 10.95 12.34 0.73
C ALA A 325 10.09 11.09 1.01
N ARG A 326 8.81 11.12 0.58
CA ARG A 326 7.87 10.02 0.76
C ARG A 326 8.26 8.75 0.01
N ARG A 327 8.81 8.88 -1.21
CA ARG A 327 9.39 7.73 -1.95
C ARG A 327 10.52 7.06 -1.18
N MET A 328 11.30 7.83 -0.42
CA MET A 328 12.37 7.32 0.43
C MET A 328 11.86 6.81 1.79
N GLY A 329 10.55 6.82 2.02
CA GLY A 329 9.92 6.37 3.27
C GLY A 329 9.95 7.40 4.40
N GLY A 330 10.31 8.65 4.07
CA GLY A 330 10.31 9.81 4.97
C GLY A 330 9.10 10.73 4.76
N ASP A 331 9.15 11.94 5.32
CA ASP A 331 8.23 13.03 4.97
C ASP A 331 8.93 14.40 5.14
N LEU A 332 8.29 15.46 4.66
CA LEU A 332 8.67 16.84 4.94
C LEU A 332 7.68 17.47 5.91
N THR A 333 8.21 18.21 6.89
CA THR A 333 7.43 19.08 7.77
C THR A 333 7.99 20.50 7.78
N LEU A 334 7.16 21.46 8.20
CA LEU A 334 7.50 22.87 8.23
C LEU A 334 7.41 23.40 9.64
N GLU A 335 8.40 24.18 10.03
CA GLU A 335 8.46 24.88 11.30
C GLU A 335 8.81 26.35 11.07
N GLN A 336 8.43 27.21 12.01
CA GLN A 336 8.85 28.60 12.00
C GLN A 336 10.27 28.73 12.54
N THR A 337 11.15 29.39 11.77
CA THR A 337 12.52 29.65 12.23
C THR A 337 12.50 30.68 13.38
N PRO A 338 13.19 30.44 14.50
CA PRO A 338 13.37 31.45 15.54
C PRO A 338 14.00 32.72 14.98
N GLY A 339 13.33 33.86 15.13
CA GLY A 339 13.76 35.13 14.54
C GLY A 339 13.16 35.45 13.15
N GLY A 340 12.31 34.57 12.62
CA GLY A 340 11.63 34.75 11.33
C GLY A 340 12.25 33.90 10.23
N GLY A 341 11.40 33.43 9.31
CA GLY A 341 11.76 32.52 8.22
C GLY A 341 11.02 31.18 8.28
N LEU A 342 11.50 30.23 7.50
CA LEU A 342 10.97 28.88 7.42
C LEU A 342 12.08 27.86 7.68
N THR A 343 11.78 26.84 8.48
CA THR A 343 12.60 25.65 8.62
C THR A 343 11.85 24.49 7.99
N VAL A 344 12.43 23.87 6.98
CA VAL A 344 11.90 22.65 6.36
C VAL A 344 12.67 21.46 6.92
N LEU A 345 11.97 20.55 7.59
CA LEU A 345 12.54 19.34 8.15
C LEU A 345 12.28 18.17 7.21
N LEU A 346 13.35 17.51 6.77
CA LEU A 346 13.32 16.25 6.04
C LEU A 346 13.68 15.12 6.99
N ASP A 347 12.71 14.25 7.30
CA ASP A 347 12.91 13.07 8.13
C ASP A 347 13.08 11.82 7.28
N LEU A 348 14.19 11.11 7.46
CA LEU A 348 14.53 9.90 6.71
C LEU A 348 14.76 8.71 7.66
N PRO A 349 14.11 7.56 7.46
CA PRO A 349 14.32 6.40 8.32
C PRO A 349 15.67 5.72 8.07
N ARG A 350 16.34 5.26 9.13
CA ARG A 350 17.48 4.34 9.06
C ARG A 350 16.94 2.92 8.90
N ARG A 351 16.87 2.43 7.65
CA ARG A 351 16.43 1.05 7.33
C ARG A 351 17.58 0.12 6.97
#